data_AF-A0A9E6C2G0-F1
#
_entry.id   AF-A0A9E6C2G0-F1
#
_cell.length_a   1.000
_cell.length_b   1.000
_cell.length_c   1.000
_cell.angle_alpha   90.00
_cell.angle_beta   90.00
_cell.angle_gamma   90.00
#
_symmetry.space_group_name_H-M   'P 1'
#
loop_
_entity.id
_entity.type
_entity.pdbx_description
1 polymer ?
#
loop_
_entity_poly.entity_id
_entity_poly.type
_entity_poly.pdbx_seq_one_letter_code
_entity_poly.pdbx_strand_id
1 'polypeptide(L)'
;MSAVVSRFVIGVAAMLMLAIVAGGCAAGSTIQETTAARIDVTTTAFPIDMTDEALFPVYSTWVNMLGLRQLDPAVWRRRLSEACTLGVWDKTVAVDLATRYIAEDASLAARTPGQEPPSVEDAADALWLMALQVCRDRYPAETTIDDLPFPSMSPNG
;
A
#
# COMPACT_ATOMS: atom_id res chain seq x y z
N MET A 1 41.16 23.52 -21.09
CA MET A 1 41.85 23.29 -19.81
C MET A 1 41.17 24.17 -18.78
N SER A 2 40.66 23.77 -17.63
CA SER A 2 40.23 22.50 -17.05
C SER A 2 39.31 22.88 -15.89
N ALA A 3 38.26 22.10 -15.67
CA ALA A 3 37.32 22.25 -14.55
C ALA A 3 38.03 22.01 -13.21
N VAL A 4 37.63 22.74 -12.16
CA VAL A 4 37.99 22.43 -10.77
C VAL A 4 36.77 21.84 -10.09
N VAL A 5 36.80 20.52 -9.92
CA VAL A 5 35.88 19.73 -9.09
C VAL A 5 36.46 19.68 -7.69
N SER A 6 35.72 20.17 -6.68
CA SER A 6 36.09 20.01 -5.28
C SER A 6 35.26 18.89 -4.65
N ARG A 7 35.93 17.79 -4.29
CA ARG A 7 35.39 16.66 -3.53
C ARG A 7 35.86 16.80 -2.09
N PHE A 8 34.94 16.86 -1.13
CA PHE A 8 35.23 16.65 0.28
C PHE A 8 34.60 15.32 0.73
N VAL A 9 35.47 14.36 1.06
CA VAL A 9 35.17 13.05 1.65
C VAL A 9 36.01 12.94 2.92
N ILE A 10 35.43 13.15 4.10
CA ILE A 10 35.99 12.82 5.43
C ILE A 10 34.76 12.73 6.38
N GLY A 11 34.53 11.72 7.22
CA GLY A 11 35.32 10.55 7.56
C GLY A 11 34.45 9.55 8.33
N VAL A 12 34.81 8.28 8.18
CA VAL A 12 34.28 7.13 8.92
C VAL A 12 34.96 7.11 10.28
N ALA A 13 34.18 7.11 11.37
CA ALA A 13 34.67 6.77 12.71
C ALA A 13 33.89 5.55 13.21
N ALA A 14 34.59 4.42 13.20
CA ALA A 14 34.18 3.19 13.84
C ALA A 14 34.24 3.36 15.37
N MET A 15 33.25 2.84 16.09
CA MET A 15 33.45 2.44 17.48
C MET A 15 32.82 1.07 17.72
N LEU A 16 33.72 0.09 17.71
CA LEU A 16 33.55 -1.28 18.12
C LEU A 16 33.45 -1.29 19.66
N MET A 17 32.35 -1.77 20.22
CA MET A 17 32.29 -2.19 21.62
C MET A 17 31.79 -3.62 21.67
N LEU A 18 32.76 -4.54 21.70
CA LEU A 18 32.58 -5.90 22.20
C LEU A 18 32.50 -5.81 23.73
N ALA A 19 31.41 -6.32 24.32
CA ALA A 19 31.40 -6.71 25.73
C ALA A 19 30.94 -8.17 25.84
N ILE A 20 31.79 -8.95 26.50
CA ILE A 20 31.79 -10.41 26.61
C ILE A 20 30.76 -10.86 27.66
N VAL A 21 30.17 -12.03 27.39
CA VAL A 21 29.25 -12.82 28.23
C VAL A 21 29.91 -13.29 29.54
N ALA A 22 29.21 -13.18 30.68
CA ALA A 22 29.39 -14.05 31.84
C ALA A 22 28.06 -14.16 32.61
N GLY A 23 27.65 -15.39 32.94
CA GLY A 23 26.37 -15.71 33.56
C GLY A 23 26.27 -15.42 35.06
N GLY A 24 25.04 -15.47 35.57
CA GLY A 24 24.72 -15.49 37.00
C GLY A 24 23.22 -15.59 37.24
N CYS A 25 22.75 -16.72 37.79
CA CYS A 25 21.43 -16.84 38.40
C CYS A 25 21.43 -16.15 39.77
N ALA A 26 20.43 -15.30 40.05
CA ALA A 26 19.64 -15.22 41.29
C ALA A 26 19.13 -13.80 41.58
N ALA A 27 17.84 -13.77 41.96
CA ALA A 27 17.18 -12.79 42.83
C ALA A 27 16.97 -11.35 42.32
N GLY A 28 15.75 -11.12 41.80
CA GLY A 28 14.85 -10.13 42.35
C GLY A 28 15.21 -8.65 42.16
N SER A 29 14.79 -8.08 41.03
CA SER A 29 14.27 -6.72 41.02
C SER A 29 13.28 -6.59 39.88
N THR A 30 12.04 -6.32 40.27
CA THR A 30 10.94 -5.86 39.42
C THR A 30 11.37 -4.59 38.70
N ILE A 31 11.93 -4.75 37.51
CA ILE A 31 11.79 -3.77 36.45
C ILE A 31 10.61 -4.27 35.64
N GLN A 32 9.51 -3.53 35.75
CA GLN A 32 8.36 -3.63 34.88
C GLN A 32 8.85 -3.26 33.48
N GLU A 33 9.45 -4.25 32.83
CA GLU A 33 9.68 -4.29 31.41
C GLU A 33 8.29 -4.15 30.81
N THR A 34 7.99 -2.95 30.33
CA THR A 34 6.95 -2.74 29.33
C THR A 34 7.39 -3.58 28.14
N THR A 35 7.12 -4.88 28.21
CA THR A 35 7.05 -5.76 27.07
C THR A 35 6.01 -5.08 26.20
N ALA A 36 6.49 -4.25 25.28
CA ALA A 36 5.81 -4.03 24.03
C ALA A 36 5.61 -5.45 23.51
N ALA A 37 4.44 -6.00 23.81
CA ALA A 37 3.91 -7.15 23.12
C ALA A 37 3.86 -6.69 21.67
N ARG A 38 4.97 -6.94 20.98
CA ARG A 38 5.01 -6.92 19.54
C ARG A 38 4.11 -8.08 19.21
N ILE A 39 2.82 -7.76 19.03
CA ILE A 39 1.88 -8.68 18.44
C ILE A 39 2.45 -8.85 17.04
N ASP A 40 3.28 -9.88 16.86
CA ASP A 40 3.55 -10.45 15.55
C ASP A 40 2.22 -11.06 15.11
N VAL A 41 1.29 -10.18 14.70
CA VAL A 41 0.21 -10.58 13.82
C VAL A 41 0.94 -10.93 12.53
N THR A 42 1.27 -12.21 12.39
CA THR A 42 1.51 -12.80 11.07
C THR A 42 0.20 -12.60 10.32
N THR A 43 0.05 -11.44 9.70
CA THR A 43 -1.15 -11.08 8.95
C THR A 43 -1.03 -11.89 7.68
N THR A 44 -1.62 -13.09 7.69
CA THR A 44 -1.70 -13.94 6.51
C THR A 44 -2.40 -13.15 5.41
N ALA A 45 -1.75 -13.03 4.25
CA ALA A 45 -2.30 -12.29 3.12
C ALA A 45 -3.66 -12.84 2.71
N PHE A 46 -4.59 -11.95 2.37
CA PHE A 46 -5.93 -12.31 1.90
C PHE A 46 -5.83 -13.08 0.58
N PRO A 47 -6.34 -14.33 0.49
CA PRO A 47 -6.28 -15.10 -0.74
C PRO A 47 -7.30 -14.55 -1.75
N ILE A 48 -6.85 -14.33 -2.98
CA ILE A 48 -7.72 -13.93 -4.09
C ILE A 48 -8.03 -15.17 -4.91
N ASP A 49 -9.10 -15.86 -4.51
CA ASP A 49 -9.59 -17.09 -5.15
C ASP A 49 -10.59 -16.77 -6.26
N MET A 50 -10.11 -16.07 -7.29
CA MET A 50 -10.84 -15.74 -8.50
C MET A 50 -10.03 -16.18 -9.71
N THR A 51 -10.71 -16.68 -10.75
CA THR A 51 -10.07 -16.93 -12.05
C THR A 51 -9.69 -15.61 -12.71
N ASP A 52 -8.77 -15.64 -13.69
CA ASP A 52 -8.36 -14.42 -14.39
C ASP A 52 -9.53 -13.78 -15.16
N GLU A 53 -10.46 -14.59 -15.67
CA GLU A 53 -11.69 -14.13 -16.34
C GLU A 53 -12.64 -13.42 -15.37
N ALA A 54 -12.78 -13.94 -14.14
CA ALA A 54 -13.59 -13.31 -13.10
C ALA A 54 -12.94 -12.04 -12.53
N LEU A 55 -11.60 -11.98 -12.54
CA LEU A 55 -10.83 -10.83 -12.06
C LEU A 55 -10.81 -9.67 -13.07
N PHE A 56 -10.94 -9.96 -14.36
CA PHE A 56 -10.97 -8.98 -15.45
C PHE A 56 -11.96 -7.81 -15.23
N PRO A 57 -13.27 -8.05 -14.98
CA PRO A 57 -14.21 -6.95 -14.75
C PRO A 57 -13.87 -6.12 -13.50
N VAL A 58 -13.24 -6.74 -12.49
CA VAL A 58 -12.81 -6.03 -11.27
C VAL A 58 -11.75 -4.99 -11.63
N TYR A 59 -10.60 -5.41 -12.16
CA TYR A 59 -9.53 -4.45 -12.45
C TYR A 59 -9.78 -3.54 -13.66
N SER A 60 -10.77 -3.86 -14.49
CA SER A 60 -11.25 -2.93 -15.51
C SER A 60 -11.76 -1.62 -14.89
N THR A 61 -12.18 -1.62 -13.62
CA THR A 61 -12.53 -0.40 -12.86
C THR A 61 -11.37 0.60 -12.84
N TRP A 62 -10.14 0.14 -12.56
CA TRP A 62 -8.94 0.98 -12.57
C TRP A 62 -8.68 1.60 -13.94
N VAL A 63 -8.79 0.79 -14.99
CA VAL A 63 -8.60 1.23 -16.37
C VAL A 63 -9.66 2.27 -16.76
N ASN A 64 -10.92 2.02 -16.40
CA ASN A 64 -12.06 2.86 -16.76
C ASN A 64 -12.04 4.20 -16.01
N MET A 65 -11.65 4.21 -14.74
CA MET A 65 -11.62 5.43 -13.93
C MET A 65 -10.36 6.26 -14.19
N LEU A 66 -9.20 5.63 -14.41
CA LEU A 66 -7.91 6.34 -14.41
C LEU A 66 -7.24 6.40 -15.78
N GLY A 67 -7.70 5.60 -16.75
CA GLY A 67 -7.02 5.44 -18.04
C GLY A 67 -5.66 4.75 -17.96
N LEU A 68 -5.33 4.12 -16.82
CA LEU A 68 -4.09 3.38 -16.59
C LEU A 68 -4.27 1.92 -17.00
N ARG A 69 -3.57 1.48 -18.05
CA ARG A 69 -3.79 0.16 -18.69
C ARG A 69 -2.97 -0.97 -18.08
N GLN A 70 -2.98 -1.07 -16.75
CA GLN A 70 -2.47 -2.26 -16.07
C GLN A 70 -3.48 -3.41 -16.26
N LEU A 71 -3.14 -4.36 -17.13
CA LEU A 71 -4.03 -5.46 -17.54
C LEU A 71 -3.53 -6.83 -17.08
N ASP A 72 -2.42 -6.89 -16.33
CA ASP A 72 -1.88 -8.16 -15.84
C ASP A 72 -2.67 -8.66 -14.62
N PRO A 73 -3.38 -9.80 -14.72
CA PRO A 73 -4.13 -10.35 -13.59
C PRO A 73 -3.23 -10.75 -12.42
N ALA A 74 -1.96 -11.10 -12.64
CA ALA A 74 -1.04 -11.45 -11.56
C ALA A 74 -0.64 -10.20 -10.73
N VAL A 75 -0.54 -9.04 -11.37
CA VAL A 75 -0.36 -7.76 -10.66
C VAL A 75 -1.58 -7.46 -9.81
N TRP A 76 -2.78 -7.54 -10.39
CA TRP A 76 -4.01 -7.23 -9.68
C TRP A 76 -4.32 -8.19 -8.54
N ARG A 77 -4.02 -9.48 -8.71
CA ARG A 77 -4.15 -10.46 -7.63
C ARG A 77 -3.30 -10.10 -6.42
N ARG A 78 -2.05 -9.66 -6.62
CA ARG A 78 -1.19 -9.21 -5.52
C ARG A 78 -1.68 -7.92 -4.89
N ARG A 79 -2.04 -6.92 -5.71
CA ARG A 79 -2.52 -5.62 -5.23
C ARG A 79 -3.82 -5.72 -4.43
N LEU A 80 -4.77 -6.53 -4.91
CA LEU A 80 -6.04 -6.75 -4.21
C LEU A 80 -5.86 -7.60 -2.95
N SER A 81 -4.96 -8.59 -2.98
CA SER A 81 -4.57 -9.32 -1.77
C SER A 81 -4.02 -8.36 -0.72
N GLU A 82 -3.11 -7.46 -1.11
CA GLU A 82 -2.54 -6.44 -0.23
C GLU A 82 -3.60 -5.47 0.29
N ALA A 83 -4.43 -4.91 -0.60
CA ALA A 83 -5.50 -3.96 -0.24
C ALA A 83 -6.50 -4.57 0.75
N CYS A 84 -6.95 -5.80 0.52
CA CYS A 84 -7.84 -6.52 1.43
C CYS A 84 -7.17 -6.88 2.76
N THR A 85 -5.86 -7.14 2.75
CA THR A 85 -5.08 -7.46 3.95
C THR A 85 -4.87 -6.25 4.84
N LEU A 86 -4.54 -5.10 4.24
CA LEU A 86 -4.24 -3.85 4.94
C LEU A 86 -5.50 -3.07 5.33
N GLY A 87 -6.66 -3.43 4.78
CA GLY A 87 -7.92 -2.78 5.09
C GLY A 87 -8.13 -1.49 4.30
N VAL A 88 -8.24 -1.61 2.99
CA VAL A 88 -8.46 -0.50 2.04
C VAL A 88 -9.77 0.28 2.25
N TRP A 89 -10.66 -0.19 3.13
CA TRP A 89 -11.79 0.61 3.62
C TRP A 89 -11.34 1.79 4.50
N ASP A 90 -10.14 1.73 5.08
CA ASP A 90 -9.51 2.91 5.69
C ASP A 90 -8.98 3.84 4.59
N LYS A 91 -9.38 5.11 4.67
CA LYS A 91 -9.01 6.14 3.70
C LYS A 91 -7.49 6.32 3.56
N THR A 92 -6.76 6.29 4.66
CA THR A 92 -5.30 6.47 4.66
C THR A 92 -4.65 5.32 3.92
N VAL A 93 -5.08 4.08 4.21
CA VAL A 93 -4.61 2.88 3.51
C VAL A 93 -4.93 2.96 2.02
N ALA A 94 -6.16 3.36 1.64
CA ALA A 94 -6.54 3.49 0.24
C ALA A 94 -5.68 4.50 -0.53
N VAL A 95 -5.43 5.67 0.06
CA VAL A 95 -4.60 6.74 -0.53
C VAL A 95 -3.15 6.31 -0.70
N ASP A 96 -2.56 5.68 0.32
CA ASP A 96 -1.17 5.23 0.29
C ASP A 96 -0.96 4.17 -0.80
N LEU A 97 -1.88 3.20 -0.88
CA LEU A 97 -1.86 2.16 -1.92
C LEU A 97 -2.07 2.75 -3.32
N ALA A 98 -3.06 3.63 -3.48
CA ALA A 98 -3.39 4.28 -4.75
C ALA A 98 -2.22 5.12 -5.28
N THR A 99 -1.59 5.92 -4.41
CA THR A 99 -0.41 6.73 -4.75
C THR A 99 0.69 5.87 -5.35
N ARG A 100 1.00 4.75 -4.69
CA ARG A 100 2.05 3.82 -5.14
C ARG A 100 1.66 3.16 -6.46
N TYR A 101 0.44 2.66 -6.60
CA TYR A 101 0.01 1.95 -7.81
C TYR A 101 -0.09 2.87 -9.03
N ILE A 102 -0.52 4.13 -8.87
CA ILE A 102 -0.47 5.13 -9.95
C ILE A 102 0.98 5.35 -10.41
N ALA A 103 1.92 5.49 -9.47
CA ALA A 103 3.32 5.70 -9.80
C ALA A 103 3.93 4.52 -10.56
N GLU A 104 3.61 3.29 -10.16
CA GLU A 104 4.00 2.06 -10.84
C GLU A 104 3.41 1.97 -12.26
N ASP A 105 2.15 2.38 -12.43
CA ASP A 105 1.41 2.27 -13.69
C ASP A 105 1.58 3.50 -14.59
N ALA A 106 2.36 4.50 -14.19
CA ALA A 106 2.48 5.78 -14.91
C ALA A 106 2.92 5.60 -16.38
N SER A 107 3.74 4.59 -16.66
CA SER A 107 4.20 4.25 -18.02
C SER A 107 3.14 3.55 -18.88
N LEU A 108 2.08 3.03 -18.26
CA LEU A 108 0.97 2.29 -18.89
C LEU A 108 -0.23 3.18 -19.20
N ALA A 109 -0.09 4.49 -18.96
CA ALA A 109 -1.18 5.43 -19.15
C ALA A 109 -1.49 5.60 -20.64
N ALA A 110 -2.75 5.41 -21.04
CA ALA A 110 -3.21 5.73 -22.39
C ALA A 110 -3.49 7.23 -22.52
N ARG A 111 -2.47 8.06 -22.27
CA ARG A 111 -2.64 9.51 -22.26
C ARG A 111 -2.55 10.09 -23.66
N THR A 112 -3.46 11.01 -23.95
CA THR A 112 -3.28 11.98 -25.03
C THR A 112 -2.26 13.05 -24.55
N PRO A 113 -1.40 13.62 -25.42
CA PRO A 113 -0.49 14.68 -24.99
C PRO A 113 -1.24 15.83 -24.32
N GLY A 114 -0.84 16.19 -23.08
CA GLY A 114 -1.46 17.27 -22.30
C GLY A 114 -2.48 16.85 -21.24
N GLN A 115 -2.82 15.56 -21.14
CA GLN A 115 -3.68 15.06 -20.07
C GLN A 115 -2.92 14.96 -18.75
N GLU A 116 -3.47 15.55 -17.69
CA GLU A 116 -2.91 15.48 -16.34
C GLU A 116 -2.87 14.02 -15.82
N PRO A 117 -1.93 13.69 -14.92
CA PRO A 117 -1.97 12.42 -14.21
C PRO A 117 -3.32 12.21 -13.51
N PRO A 118 -3.79 10.96 -13.39
CA PRO A 118 -5.00 10.68 -12.63
C PRO A 118 -4.82 11.13 -11.18
N SER A 119 -5.92 11.57 -10.56
CA SER A 119 -5.90 11.97 -9.14
C SER A 119 -5.69 10.75 -8.25
N VAL A 120 -5.08 10.96 -7.09
CA VAL A 120 -4.88 9.88 -6.10
C VAL A 120 -6.22 9.49 -5.49
N GLU A 121 -7.12 10.45 -5.36
CA GLU A 121 -8.47 10.29 -4.85
C GLU A 121 -9.30 9.34 -5.74
N ASP A 122 -9.34 9.58 -7.06
CA ASP A 122 -10.03 8.69 -8.00
C ASP A 122 -9.44 7.28 -7.98
N ALA A 123 -8.13 7.17 -7.78
CA ALA A 123 -7.47 5.88 -7.69
C ALA A 123 -7.76 5.14 -6.38
N ALA A 124 -7.88 5.88 -5.26
CA ALA A 124 -8.32 5.32 -4.00
C ALA A 124 -9.77 4.82 -4.08
N ASP A 125 -10.66 5.59 -4.71
CA ASP A 125 -12.05 5.20 -4.95
C ASP A 125 -12.12 3.96 -5.87
N ALA A 126 -11.35 3.93 -6.95
CA ALA A 126 -11.25 2.77 -7.83
C ALA A 126 -10.80 1.52 -7.06
N LEU A 127 -9.76 1.65 -6.23
CA LEU A 127 -9.24 0.54 -5.45
C LEU A 127 -10.25 0.04 -4.41
N TRP A 128 -11.00 0.94 -3.77
CA TRP A 128 -12.08 0.61 -2.85
C TRP A 128 -13.21 -0.14 -3.54
N LEU A 129 -13.69 0.35 -4.69
CA LEU A 129 -14.74 -0.30 -5.50
C LEU A 129 -14.31 -1.69 -6.00
N MET A 130 -13.03 -1.86 -6.32
CA MET A 130 -12.47 -3.15 -6.70
C MET A 130 -12.42 -4.10 -5.51
N ALA A 131 -11.95 -3.64 -4.35
CA ALA A 131 -11.87 -4.46 -3.15
C ALA A 131 -13.26 -4.85 -2.60
N LEU A 132 -14.27 -3.98 -2.74
CA LEU A 132 -15.66 -4.31 -2.43
C LEU A 132 -16.17 -5.54 -3.17
N GLN A 133 -15.69 -5.79 -4.40
CA GLN A 133 -16.11 -6.96 -5.19
C GLN A 133 -15.40 -8.25 -4.74
N VAL A 134 -14.28 -8.12 -4.02
CA VAL A 134 -13.35 -9.22 -3.79
C VAL A 134 -13.31 -9.66 -2.33
N CYS A 135 -13.37 -8.72 -1.39
CA CYS A 135 -13.26 -8.97 0.05
C CYS A 135 -14.32 -8.21 0.85
N ARG A 136 -15.55 -8.14 0.31
CA ARG A 136 -16.69 -7.45 0.93
C ARG A 136 -16.93 -7.84 2.38
N ASP A 137 -16.75 -9.12 2.68
CA ASP A 137 -16.94 -9.71 4.01
C ASP A 137 -15.95 -9.19 5.06
N ARG A 138 -14.86 -8.54 4.64
CA ARG A 138 -13.89 -7.91 5.53
C ARG A 138 -14.22 -6.46 5.87
N TYR A 139 -15.15 -5.85 5.15
CA TYR A 139 -15.58 -4.49 5.44
C TYR A 139 -16.34 -4.45 6.77
N PRO A 140 -16.17 -3.40 7.59
CA PRO A 140 -17.01 -3.15 8.74
C PRO A 140 -18.50 -3.21 8.37
N ALA A 141 -19.34 -3.70 9.29
CA ALA A 141 -20.77 -3.93 9.01
C ALA A 141 -21.54 -2.64 8.68
N GLU A 142 -21.00 -1.52 9.13
CA GLU A 142 -21.47 -0.16 8.89
C GLU A 142 -20.98 0.44 7.56
N THR A 143 -20.10 -0.24 6.82
CA THR A 143 -19.57 0.32 5.57
C THR A 143 -20.59 0.27 4.44
N THR A 144 -20.87 1.45 3.89
CA THR A 144 -21.80 1.75 2.81
C THR A 144 -21.09 2.42 1.64
N ILE A 145 -21.81 2.68 0.55
CA ILE A 145 -21.25 3.40 -0.60
C ILE A 145 -20.93 4.87 -0.28
N ASP A 146 -21.52 5.42 0.78
CA ASP A 146 -21.20 6.76 1.28
C ASP A 146 -19.84 6.82 1.99
N ASP A 147 -19.25 5.66 2.31
CA ASP A 147 -17.93 5.52 2.91
C ASP A 147 -16.81 5.35 1.88
N LEU A 148 -17.06 5.74 0.63
CA LEU A 148 -15.98 5.94 -0.33
C LEU A 148 -14.89 6.81 0.30
N PRO A 149 -13.60 6.48 0.10
CA PRO A 149 -12.51 7.24 0.69
C PRO A 149 -12.60 8.73 0.28
N PHE A 150 -13.21 9.02 -0.88
CA PHE A 150 -13.56 10.36 -1.29
C PHE A 150 -15.00 10.44 -1.85
N PRO A 151 -15.92 11.16 -1.20
CA PRO A 151 -17.31 11.30 -1.66
C PRO A 151 -17.47 12.23 -2.88
N SER A 152 -16.40 12.54 -3.61
CA SER A 152 -16.40 13.53 -4.69
C SER A 152 -17.04 13.07 -5.99
N MET A 153 -17.38 11.78 -6.13
CA MET A 153 -18.26 11.34 -7.22
C MET A 153 -19.72 11.69 -6.90
N SER A 154 -20.03 12.99 -6.85
CA SER A 154 -21.39 13.48 -6.91
C SER A 154 -21.95 13.13 -8.31
N PRO A 155 -22.98 12.29 -8.43
CA PRO A 155 -23.69 12.16 -9.67
C PRO A 155 -24.56 13.42 -9.81
N ASN A 156 -24.13 14.32 -10.70
CA ASN A 156 -24.80 15.54 -11.20
C ASN A 156 -24.48 16.85 -10.44
N GLY A 157 -23.81 17.78 -11.12
CA GLY A 157 -23.81 19.22 -10.81
C GLY A 157 -22.46 19.90 -10.94
#